data_AF-A0A7R8UCS9-F1
#
_entry.id   AF-A0A7R8UCS9-F1
#
_cell.length_a   1.000
_cell.length_b   1.000
_cell.length_c   1.000
_cell.angle_alpha   90.00
_cell.angle_beta   90.00
_cell.angle_gamma   90.00
#
_symmetry.space_group_name_H-M   'P 1'
#
loop_
_entity.id
_entity.type
_entity.pdbx_description
1 polymer ?
#
loop_
_entity_poly.entity_id
_entity_poly.type
_entity_poly.pdbx_seq_one_letter_code
_entity_poly.pdbx_strand_id
1 'polypeptide(L)'
;MDKTEVLVELEASDPGAKTFKQLAISLREKLNNIPTEIESFQAFLAFVGVTREQYILAIRSVLTRPKVMQKRLPKDVYVNPFSKKIIELFKANMDIQYILDPFACSQYIVNYINKGDRHMSRLLRAVVEEAEHGNKNVQESLRSISNMFLNAS
;
A
#
# COMPACT_ATOMS: atom_id res chain seq x y z
N MET A 1 -2.96 0.86 -17.80
CA MET A 1 -3.13 -0.58 -18.14
C MET A 1 -4.25 -0.69 -19.16
N ASP A 2 -4.05 -1.49 -20.21
CA ASP A 2 -5.03 -1.77 -21.27
C ASP A 2 -6.14 -2.74 -20.86
N LYS A 3 -5.87 -3.63 -19.91
CA LYS A 3 -6.81 -4.59 -19.33
C LYS A 3 -6.64 -4.73 -17.82
N THR A 4 -7.66 -5.26 -17.17
CA THR A 4 -7.58 -5.64 -15.75
C THR A 4 -6.94 -7.02 -15.67
N GLU A 5 -5.84 -7.15 -14.94
CA GLU A 5 -5.15 -8.43 -14.77
C GLU A 5 -4.47 -8.52 -13.39
N VAL A 6 -4.23 -9.75 -12.94
CA VAL A 6 -3.46 -10.01 -11.72
C VAL A 6 -1.99 -10.06 -12.10
N LEU A 7 -1.19 -9.23 -11.45
CA LEU A 7 0.27 -9.31 -11.55
C LEU A 7 0.84 -9.93 -10.28
N VAL A 8 1.77 -10.85 -10.47
CA VAL A 8 2.57 -11.46 -9.39
C VAL A 8 3.95 -10.82 -9.38
N GLU A 9 4.62 -10.93 -8.24
CA GLU A 9 6.00 -10.46 -8.08
C GLU A 9 6.95 -11.05 -9.13
N LEU A 10 8.03 -10.31 -9.39
CA LEU A 10 9.12 -10.79 -10.22
C LEU A 10 10.00 -11.73 -9.40
N GLU A 11 10.49 -12.80 -10.02
CA GLU A 11 11.39 -13.74 -9.36
C GLU A 11 12.69 -13.03 -8.94
N ALA A 12 13.16 -13.29 -7.72
CA ALA A 12 14.37 -12.65 -7.19
C ALA A 12 15.64 -13.03 -7.97
N SER A 13 15.62 -14.17 -8.66
CA SER A 13 16.69 -14.67 -9.53
C SER A 13 16.72 -14.00 -10.91
N ASP A 14 15.72 -13.18 -11.26
CA ASP A 14 15.67 -12.54 -12.57
C ASP A 14 16.88 -11.59 -12.76
N PRO A 15 17.75 -11.83 -13.75
CA PRO A 15 18.94 -11.00 -13.99
C PRO A 15 18.60 -9.52 -14.21
N GLY A 16 17.41 -9.24 -14.75
CA GLY A 16 16.92 -7.90 -15.04
C GLY A 16 16.25 -7.20 -13.87
N ALA A 17 16.07 -7.84 -12.71
CA ALA A 17 15.26 -7.31 -11.61
C ALA A 17 15.67 -5.89 -11.17
N LYS A 18 16.99 -5.62 -11.08
CA LYS A 18 17.49 -4.28 -10.73
C LYS A 18 17.14 -3.23 -11.79
N THR A 19 17.31 -3.57 -13.06
CA THR A 19 17.00 -2.70 -14.20
C THR A 19 15.50 -2.42 -14.29
N PHE A 20 14.66 -3.44 -14.13
CA PHE A 20 13.21 -3.27 -14.13
C PHE A 20 12.72 -2.42 -12.95
N LYS A 21 13.38 -2.54 -11.79
CA LYS A 21 13.06 -1.71 -10.62
C LYS A 21 13.40 -0.24 -10.85
N GLN A 22 14.54 0.05 -11.48
CA GLN A 22 14.90 1.41 -11.90
C GLN A 22 13.92 1.95 -12.94
N LEU A 23 13.53 1.12 -13.91
CA LEU A 23 12.52 1.48 -14.90
C LEU A 23 11.17 1.80 -14.23
N ALA A 24 10.74 1.03 -13.24
CA ALA A 24 9.50 1.27 -12.51
C ALA A 24 9.49 2.63 -11.80
N ILE A 25 10.63 3.05 -11.23
CA ILE A 25 10.79 4.37 -10.61
C ILE A 25 10.64 5.46 -11.68
N SER A 26 11.37 5.35 -12.80
CA SER A 26 11.26 6.33 -13.90
C SER A 26 9.85 6.41 -14.48
N LEU A 27 9.18 5.27 -14.66
CA LEU A 27 7.80 5.22 -15.14
C LEU A 27 6.84 5.94 -14.20
N ARG A 28 7.02 5.80 -12.89
CA ARG A 28 6.20 6.50 -11.89
C ARG A 28 6.39 8.01 -11.97
N GLU A 29 7.62 8.48 -12.13
CA GLU A 29 7.92 9.92 -12.28
C GLU A 29 7.29 10.49 -13.57
N LYS A 30 7.41 9.77 -14.69
CA LYS A 30 6.79 10.17 -15.96
C LYS A 30 5.26 10.14 -15.90
N LEU A 31 4.68 9.19 -15.16
CA LEU A 31 3.23 9.10 -14.98
C LEU A 31 2.68 10.27 -14.16
N ASN A 32 3.44 10.77 -13.18
CA ASN A 32 3.05 11.94 -12.39
C ASN A 32 3.06 13.24 -13.21
N ASN A 33 3.90 13.31 -14.25
CA ASN A 33 4.07 14.47 -15.13
C ASN A 33 3.58 14.18 -16.55
N ILE A 34 2.45 13.48 -16.67
CA ILE A 34 1.96 13.05 -17.96
C ILE A 34 1.36 14.24 -18.74
N PRO A 35 1.75 14.44 -20.01
CA PRO A 35 1.11 15.40 -20.89
C PRO A 35 -0.39 15.12 -21.04
N THR A 36 -1.19 16.18 -21.14
CA THR A 36 -2.65 16.12 -21.25
C THR A 36 -3.14 15.41 -22.52
N GLU A 37 -2.31 15.38 -23.55
CA GLU A 37 -2.61 14.77 -24.85
C GLU A 37 -2.55 13.23 -24.79
N ILE A 38 -1.98 12.66 -23.72
CA ILE A 38 -1.84 11.21 -23.57
C ILE A 38 -3.11 10.62 -22.96
N GLU A 39 -4.05 10.27 -23.83
CA GLU A 39 -5.35 9.74 -23.41
C GLU A 39 -5.42 8.22 -23.37
N SER A 40 -4.42 7.50 -23.89
CA SER A 40 -4.43 6.04 -23.96
C SER A 40 -3.20 5.40 -23.36
N PHE A 41 -3.34 4.14 -22.94
CA PHE A 41 -2.22 3.36 -22.44
C PHE A 41 -1.12 3.15 -23.50
N GLN A 42 -1.49 2.92 -24.76
CA GLN A 42 -0.53 2.75 -25.84
C GLN A 42 0.23 4.05 -26.15
N ALA A 43 -0.47 5.19 -26.13
CA ALA A 43 0.18 6.50 -26.27
C ALA A 43 1.17 6.76 -25.12
N PHE A 44 0.83 6.35 -23.89
CA PHE A 44 1.76 6.44 -22.77
C PHE A 44 2.99 5.57 -22.97
N LEU A 45 2.84 4.31 -23.39
CA LEU A 45 3.97 3.41 -23.69
C LEU A 45 4.89 3.99 -24.77
N ALA A 46 4.31 4.56 -25.83
CA ALA A 46 5.06 5.24 -26.89
C ALA A 46 5.81 6.47 -26.37
N PHE A 47 5.17 7.29 -25.54
CA PHE A 47 5.78 8.48 -24.91
C PHE A 47 6.97 8.12 -24.01
N VAL A 48 6.86 7.06 -23.21
CA VAL A 48 7.96 6.64 -22.34
C VAL A 48 9.02 5.81 -23.07
N GLY A 49 8.72 5.32 -24.27
CA GLY A 49 9.62 4.52 -25.11
C GLY A 49 9.79 3.07 -24.64
N VAL A 50 8.73 2.43 -24.12
CA VAL A 50 8.81 1.06 -23.59
C VAL A 50 7.73 0.16 -24.19
N THR A 51 8.01 -1.15 -24.29
CA THR A 51 7.00 -2.12 -24.68
C THR A 51 6.05 -2.44 -23.52
N ARG A 52 4.91 -3.05 -23.85
CA ARG A 52 3.97 -3.54 -22.83
C ARG A 52 4.64 -4.53 -21.89
N GLU A 53 5.46 -5.43 -22.41
CA GLU A 53 6.17 -6.46 -21.65
C GLU A 53 7.15 -5.81 -20.66
N GLN A 54 7.94 -4.85 -21.13
CA GLN A 54 8.87 -4.10 -20.27
C GLN A 54 8.14 -3.33 -19.16
N TYR A 55 7.01 -2.71 -19.49
CA TYR A 55 6.15 -2.04 -18.51
C TYR A 55 5.62 -3.01 -17.44
N ILE A 56 5.14 -4.19 -17.85
CA ILE A 56 4.66 -5.21 -16.93
C ILE A 56 5.81 -5.75 -16.05
N LEU A 57 6.97 -6.05 -16.62
CA LEU A 57 8.15 -6.49 -15.86
C LEU A 57 8.60 -5.43 -14.85
N ALA A 58 8.59 -4.15 -15.24
CA ALA A 58 8.86 -3.04 -14.34
C ALA A 58 7.89 -3.03 -13.15
N ILE A 59 6.58 -3.13 -13.38
CA ILE A 59 5.61 -3.19 -12.28
C ILE A 59 5.84 -4.42 -11.40
N ARG A 60 6.03 -5.60 -11.99
CA ARG A 60 6.25 -6.85 -11.24
C ARG A 60 7.48 -6.77 -10.34
N SER A 61 8.53 -6.05 -10.76
CA SER A 61 9.77 -5.88 -9.99
C SER A 61 9.62 -5.07 -8.69
N VAL A 62 8.54 -4.29 -8.55
CA VAL A 62 8.24 -3.51 -7.33
C VAL A 62 7.11 -4.11 -6.49
N LEU A 63 6.46 -5.18 -6.97
CA LEU A 63 5.44 -5.90 -6.21
C LEU A 63 6.10 -6.81 -5.19
N THR A 64 5.52 -6.85 -3.99
CA THR A 64 5.90 -7.78 -2.89
C THR A 64 4.82 -8.82 -2.62
N ARG A 65 3.72 -8.76 -3.37
CA ARG A 65 2.57 -9.65 -3.28
C ARG A 65 1.75 -9.53 -4.57
N PRO A 66 0.98 -10.56 -4.93
CA PRO A 66 0.04 -10.48 -6.03
C PRO A 66 -0.90 -9.27 -5.89
N LYS A 67 -1.13 -8.55 -6.98
CA LYS A 67 -1.99 -7.36 -7.00
C LYS A 67 -2.84 -7.34 -8.26
N VAL A 68 -4.13 -7.01 -8.09
CA VAL A 68 -5.02 -6.72 -9.22
C VAL A 68 -4.70 -5.34 -9.76
N MET A 69 -4.21 -5.29 -10.99
CA MET A 69 -3.99 -4.05 -11.72
C MET A 69 -5.20 -3.80 -12.61
N GLN A 70 -5.91 -2.71 -12.37
CA GLN A 70 -7.14 -2.40 -13.10
C GLN A 70 -6.84 -1.74 -14.45
N LYS A 71 -7.68 -2.04 -15.45
CA LYS A 71 -7.75 -1.27 -16.69
C LYS A 71 -8.08 0.18 -16.36
N ARG A 72 -7.18 1.10 -16.73
CA ARG A 72 -7.29 2.53 -16.46
C ARG A 72 -6.57 3.34 -17.51
N LEU A 73 -7.12 4.49 -17.83
CA LEU A 73 -6.41 5.49 -18.62
C LEU A 73 -5.31 6.11 -17.76
N PRO A 74 -4.22 6.59 -18.36
CA PRO A 74 -3.14 7.23 -17.61
C PRO A 74 -3.61 8.39 -16.72
N LYS A 75 -4.59 9.18 -17.19
CA LYS A 75 -5.22 10.28 -16.42
C LYS A 75 -5.99 9.83 -15.17
N ASP A 76 -6.43 8.57 -15.11
CA ASP A 76 -7.24 8.03 -14.02
C ASP A 76 -6.39 7.39 -12.90
N VAL A 77 -5.06 7.61 -12.90
CA VAL A 77 -4.16 6.98 -11.93
C VAL A 77 -4.52 7.31 -10.48
N TYR A 78 -5.04 8.51 -10.23
CA TYR A 78 -5.42 9.00 -8.89
C TYR A 78 -6.88 8.73 -8.52
N VAL A 79 -7.67 8.10 -9.40
CA VAL A 79 -9.06 7.78 -9.11
C VAL A 79 -9.12 6.49 -8.30
N ASN A 80 -9.65 6.50 -7.08
CA ASN A 80 -9.79 5.25 -6.33
C ASN A 80 -10.73 4.27 -7.06
N PRO A 81 -10.49 2.96 -6.98
CA PRO A 81 -11.48 2.01 -7.50
C PRO A 81 -12.82 2.19 -6.81
N PHE A 82 -13.89 2.17 -7.61
CA PHE A 82 -15.26 2.34 -7.13
C PHE A 82 -16.21 1.41 -7.87
N SER A 83 -17.37 1.15 -7.27
CA SER A 83 -18.47 0.46 -7.92
C SER A 83 -19.50 1.49 -8.38
N LYS A 84 -19.79 1.53 -9.68
CA LYS A 84 -20.79 2.46 -10.25
C LYS A 84 -22.14 2.36 -9.56
N LYS A 85 -22.60 1.12 -9.32
CA LYS A 85 -23.87 0.86 -8.62
C LYS A 85 -23.85 1.38 -7.18
N ILE A 86 -22.75 1.22 -6.46
CA ILE A 86 -22.67 1.64 -5.05
C ILE A 86 -22.53 3.16 -4.96
N ILE A 87 -21.72 3.79 -5.81
CA ILE A 87 -21.54 5.25 -5.77
C ILE A 87 -22.83 6.00 -6.14
N GLU A 88 -23.65 5.46 -7.04
CA GLU A 88 -24.97 6.02 -7.38
C GLU A 88 -25.93 5.99 -6.19
N LEU A 89 -25.90 4.92 -5.39
CA LEU A 89 -26.77 4.73 -4.23
C LEU A 89 -26.28 5.50 -2.99
N PHE A 90 -24.99 5.41 -2.68
CA PHE A 90 -24.42 5.87 -1.42
C PHE A 90 -23.78 7.25 -1.51
N LYS A 91 -23.37 7.68 -2.72
CA LYS A 91 -22.79 9.00 -3.02
C LYS A 91 -21.66 9.44 -2.09
N ALA A 92 -20.87 8.49 -1.60
CA ALA A 92 -19.71 8.74 -0.75
C ALA A 92 -18.42 8.24 -1.41
N ASN A 93 -17.27 8.73 -0.94
CA ASN A 93 -15.96 8.26 -1.39
C ASN A 93 -15.84 6.74 -1.20
N MET A 94 -15.30 6.05 -2.20
CA MET A 94 -15.09 4.62 -2.19
C MET A 94 -13.60 4.30 -2.34
N ASP A 95 -13.13 3.34 -1.55
CA ASP A 95 -11.82 2.70 -1.72
C ASP A 95 -12.04 1.19 -1.61
N ILE A 96 -12.44 0.56 -2.73
CA ILE A 96 -12.70 -0.87 -2.81
C ILE A 96 -11.56 -1.58 -3.52
N GLN A 97 -11.16 -2.75 -3.00
CA GLN A 97 -10.05 -3.52 -3.54
C GLN A 97 -10.41 -5.01 -3.62
N TYR A 98 -9.88 -5.71 -4.62
CA TYR A 98 -10.04 -7.15 -4.72
C TYR A 98 -9.23 -7.87 -3.65
N ILE A 99 -9.82 -8.91 -3.06
CA ILE A 99 -9.14 -9.77 -2.08
C ILE A 99 -8.48 -10.91 -2.84
N LEU A 100 -7.14 -10.96 -2.79
CA LEU A 100 -6.34 -12.06 -3.36
C LEU A 100 -5.82 -13.02 -2.28
N ASP A 101 -5.84 -12.60 -1.02
CA ASP A 101 -5.42 -13.38 0.13
C ASP A 101 -6.43 -13.19 1.27
N PRO A 102 -7.25 -14.22 1.59
CA PRO A 102 -8.23 -14.17 2.67
C PRO A 102 -7.58 -13.92 4.04
N PHE A 103 -6.39 -14.46 4.30
CA PHE A 103 -5.69 -14.26 5.56
C PHE A 103 -5.26 -12.80 5.72
N ALA A 104 -4.68 -12.21 4.68
CA ALA A 104 -4.35 -10.79 4.68
C ALA A 104 -5.60 -9.90 4.88
N CYS A 105 -6.75 -10.31 4.35
CA CYS A 105 -8.03 -9.63 4.59
C CYS A 105 -8.44 -9.73 6.07
N SER A 106 -8.43 -10.93 6.67
CA SER A 106 -8.74 -11.10 8.09
C SER A 106 -7.81 -10.28 8.98
N GLN A 107 -6.49 -10.31 8.70
CA GLN A 107 -5.51 -9.52 9.43
C GLN A 107 -5.76 -8.01 9.28
N TYR A 108 -6.15 -7.55 8.09
CA TYR A 108 -6.52 -6.15 7.86
C TYR A 108 -7.73 -5.73 8.71
N ILE A 109 -8.78 -6.55 8.76
CA ILE A 109 -9.99 -6.28 9.57
C ILE A 109 -9.61 -6.19 11.06
N VAL A 110 -8.85 -7.16 11.58
CA VAL A 110 -8.39 -7.15 12.98
C VAL A 110 -7.56 -5.90 13.28
N ASN A 111 -6.62 -5.56 12.40
CA ASN A 111 -5.79 -4.36 12.54
C ASN A 111 -6.60 -3.05 12.52
N TYR A 112 -7.73 -3.04 11.80
CA TYR A 112 -8.61 -1.88 11.69
C TYR A 112 -9.47 -1.71 12.94
N ILE A 113 -10.05 -2.80 13.45
CA ILE A 113 -10.80 -2.80 14.72
C ILE A 113 -9.88 -2.32 15.85
N ASN A 114 -8.65 -2.86 15.91
CA ASN A 114 -7.66 -2.50 16.93
C ASN A 114 -6.90 -1.18 16.63
N LYS A 115 -7.35 -0.37 15.65
CA LYS A 115 -6.62 0.86 15.27
C LYS A 115 -6.59 1.88 16.40
N GLY A 116 -7.69 2.03 17.14
CA GLY A 116 -7.78 2.93 18.30
C GLY A 116 -6.88 2.48 19.44
N ASP A 117 -6.84 1.18 19.71
CA ASP A 117 -6.10 0.60 20.82
C ASP A 117 -4.59 0.41 20.53
N ARG A 118 -4.14 0.76 19.32
CA ARG A 118 -2.76 0.57 18.90
C ARG A 118 -1.79 1.41 19.72
N HIS A 119 -2.15 2.64 20.03
CA HIS A 119 -1.34 3.50 20.90
C HIS A 119 -1.21 2.86 22.29
N MET A 120 -2.35 2.46 22.85
CA MET A 120 -2.41 1.86 24.18
C MET A 120 -1.63 0.55 24.28
N SER A 121 -1.75 -0.31 23.27
CA SER A 121 -1.02 -1.57 23.19
C SER A 121 0.51 -1.36 23.14
N ARG A 122 0.98 -0.32 22.44
CA ARG A 122 2.42 0.02 22.40
C ARG A 122 2.91 0.54 23.73
N LEU A 123 2.12 1.41 24.38
CA LEU A 123 2.46 1.97 25.67
C LEU A 123 2.56 0.87 26.73
N LEU A 124 1.59 -0.06 26.76
CA LEU A 124 1.64 -1.23 27.63
C LEU A 124 2.85 -2.14 27.35
N ARG A 125 3.24 -2.33 26.08
CA ARG A 125 4.46 -3.09 25.75
C ARG A 125 5.73 -2.40 26.23
N ALA A 126 5.89 -1.11 25.97
CA ALA A 126 7.05 -0.35 26.43
C ALA A 126 7.19 -0.38 27.96
N VAL A 127 6.05 -0.35 28.65
CA VAL A 127 5.98 -0.51 30.11
C VAL A 127 6.46 -1.89 30.57
N VAL A 128 6.00 -2.96 29.91
CA VAL A 128 6.44 -4.33 30.23
C VAL A 128 7.93 -4.47 29.97
N GLU A 129 8.42 -3.98 28.83
CA GLU A 129 9.85 -3.98 28.50
C GLU A 129 10.68 -3.18 29.52
N GLU A 130 10.20 -2.01 29.97
CA GLU A 130 10.84 -1.22 31.02
C GLU A 130 10.84 -1.92 32.38
N ALA A 131 9.77 -2.65 32.71
CA ALA A 131 9.69 -3.42 33.96
C ALA A 131 10.60 -4.66 33.92
N GLU A 132 10.80 -5.27 32.75
CA GLU A 132 11.67 -6.43 32.56
C GLU A 132 13.16 -6.06 32.54
N HIS A 133 13.53 -4.90 31.99
CA HIS A 133 14.93 -4.48 31.83
C HIS A 133 15.38 -3.40 32.82
N GLY A 134 14.44 -2.70 33.45
CA GLY A 134 14.72 -1.65 34.43
C GLY A 134 14.84 -2.21 35.83
N ASN A 135 15.89 -1.83 36.56
CA ASN A 135 16.05 -2.12 37.98
C ASN A 135 15.11 -1.23 38.85
N LYS A 136 13.89 -0.97 38.39
CA LYS A 136 12.87 -0.14 39.05
C LYS A 136 11.96 -1.04 39.87
N ASN A 137 11.58 -0.59 41.06
CA ASN A 137 10.59 -1.32 41.85
C ASN A 137 9.19 -1.21 41.20
N VAL A 138 8.29 -2.15 41.54
CA VAL A 138 6.94 -2.22 40.96
C VAL A 138 6.16 -0.90 41.11
N GLN A 139 6.39 -0.16 42.19
CA GLN A 139 5.69 1.09 42.48
C GLN A 139 6.14 2.24 41.56
N GLU A 140 7.45 2.34 41.27
CA GLU A 140 8.02 3.29 40.31
C GLU A 140 7.57 3.00 38.89
N SER A 141 7.52 1.73 38.50
CA SER A 141 6.98 1.31 37.20
C SER A 141 5.51 1.72 37.08
N LEU A 142 4.68 1.45 38.10
CA LEU A 142 3.26 1.85 38.11
C LEU A 142 3.06 3.37 38.00
N ARG A 143 3.92 4.15 38.65
CA ARG A 143 3.87 5.61 38.63
C ARG A 143 4.27 6.18 37.27
N SER A 144 5.28 5.58 36.64
CA SER A 144 5.68 5.92 35.27
C SER A 144 4.57 5.62 34.26
N ILE A 145 3.90 4.46 34.39
CA ILE A 145 2.70 4.10 33.61
C ILE A 145 1.62 5.17 33.76
N SER A 146 1.21 5.46 34.99
CA SER A 146 0.14 6.42 35.26
C SER A 146 0.44 7.79 34.65
N ASN A 147 1.68 8.27 34.75
CA ASN A 147 2.09 9.54 34.15
C ASN A 147 2.04 9.51 32.62
N MET A 148 2.48 8.42 31.98
CA MET A 148 2.38 8.30 30.52
C MET A 148 0.92 8.25 30.06
N PHE A 149 0.06 7.50 30.75
CA PHE A 149 -1.37 7.44 30.46
C PHE A 149 -2.06 8.81 30.59
N LEU A 150 -1.76 9.56 31.65
CA LEU A 150 -2.33 10.90 31.88
C LEU A 150 -1.86 11.93 30.84
N ASN A 151 -0.64 11.79 30.33
CA ASN A 151 -0.04 12.72 29.38
C ASN A 151 -0.20 12.31 27.90
N ALA A 152 -0.79 11.15 27.63
CA ALA A 152 -1.02 10.62 26.27
C ALA A 152 -2.40 11.00 25.69
N SER A 153 -3.17 11.86 26.39
CA SER A 153 -4.46 12.39 25.95
C SER A 153 -4.31 13.62 25.06
#